data_AF-A0AAN6KRC6-F1
#
_entry.id   AF-A0AAN6KRC6-F1
#
_cell.length_a   1.000
_cell.length_b   1.000
_cell.length_c   1.000
_cell.angle_alpha   90.00
_cell.angle_beta   90.00
_cell.angle_gamma   90.00
#
_symmetry.space_group_name_H-M   'P 1'
#
loop_
_entity.id
_entity.type
_entity.pdbx_description
1 polymer ?
#
loop_
_entity_poly.entity_id
_entity_poly.type
_entity_poly.pdbx_seq_one_letter_code
_entity_poly.pdbx_strand_id
1 'polypeptide(L)'
;MARCGGAAYHAIRMTDEYAKGDQLLYAEDQQDVTCIRQCLAKNVHLSRYYDSNNGTPYKFDSQLPEVLGCLRTNSRKPYWRDLLSRRSLPGDSHIAAMAPRTSGFKRTLSAAIQVRSYSAPTERTIPAAKQKYVPTTGSYPKGFLVGTSHAGVKASNTSNDDITMVVSDRLCTAGGVFTKNIFKAAPVQVSRRSLKQMANEGFRGVIVNSGCANAVTGKLGFEHAHIMARETDQCFGDVPGDEVPPRTLIMSTGVIGQRLPIDKITAAIPKAHGALGSSHEHWLNAAKAICTTDTFPKLLSRTFRLPSHPDTEYSIAGMTKGAGMIHPNMATLLGIICTDVKIAPSAVDSMLRYATNRTFNCISIDGDTSTNDTVTLFANGAAAPKGTQPLNLPPSLKPPPGAKNAVSPSSPRQKDPPNRDTEAFTTVLAAFMTDLAKLVVRDGEGATKFVTIRVRSDVSYFVAKRAAVSIARSALVKTALYGKDANWGRILCAIGYAPGIMHDTGLPIIRSIGEGDARLVEPERTSVSFVPADGSEELKLVVRGEPEVVDEGRAKEILEMEDLEILVRLDDGPVPKGSERRTQHEAVFWTCDFSHEYVTINGDYRT
;
A
#
# COMPACT_ATOMS: atom_id res chain seq x y z
N MET A 1 38.49 -21.09 20.13
CA MET A 1 37.01 -21.17 20.13
C MET A 1 36.38 -19.95 20.82
N ALA A 2 36.51 -18.75 20.22
CA ALA A 2 35.84 -17.53 20.72
C ALA A 2 35.57 -16.48 19.62
N ARG A 3 35.42 -16.89 18.35
CA ARG A 3 35.13 -15.97 17.22
C ARG A 3 34.07 -16.47 16.22
N CYS A 4 33.30 -17.50 16.54
CA CYS A 4 32.27 -18.06 15.65
C CYS A 4 30.90 -18.23 16.35
N GLY A 5 30.52 -17.34 17.26
CA GLY A 5 29.25 -17.42 17.99
C GLY A 5 28.02 -16.86 17.26
N GLY A 6 28.20 -16.03 16.22
CA GLY A 6 27.09 -15.35 15.54
C GLY A 6 26.57 -16.04 14.28
N ALA A 7 27.44 -16.71 13.52
CA ALA A 7 27.06 -17.31 12.23
C ALA A 7 26.35 -18.67 12.36
N ALA A 8 26.62 -19.42 13.45
CA ALA A 8 26.00 -20.73 13.67
C ALA A 8 24.48 -20.65 13.94
N TYR A 9 24.00 -19.52 14.48
CA TYR A 9 22.59 -19.35 14.83
C TYR A 9 21.71 -19.08 13.60
N HIS A 10 22.27 -18.56 12.51
CA HIS A 10 21.55 -18.39 11.25
C HIS A 10 21.46 -19.68 10.42
N ALA A 11 22.44 -20.58 10.56
CA ALA A 11 22.47 -21.84 9.82
C ALA A 11 21.46 -22.88 10.36
N ILE A 12 21.24 -22.92 11.69
CA ILE A 12 20.33 -23.90 12.31
C ILE A 12 18.85 -23.59 12.00
N ARG A 13 18.52 -22.33 11.70
CA ARG A 13 17.13 -21.93 11.40
C ARG A 13 16.69 -22.25 9.97
N MET A 14 17.58 -22.76 9.11
CA MET A 14 17.24 -23.15 7.73
C MET A 14 17.10 -24.67 7.53
N THR A 15 17.35 -25.50 8.55
CA THR A 15 17.39 -26.96 8.37
C THR A 15 16.09 -27.71 8.66
N ASP A 16 15.05 -27.07 9.22
CA ASP A 16 13.78 -27.78 9.51
C ASP A 16 12.63 -27.51 8.52
N GLU A 17 12.75 -26.54 7.60
CA GLU A 17 11.62 -26.18 6.69
C GLU A 17 11.81 -26.50 5.20
N TYR A 18 12.95 -27.04 4.78
CA TYR A 18 13.20 -27.27 3.34
C TYR A 18 13.68 -28.69 3.04
N ALA A 19 12.81 -29.66 3.31
CA ALA A 19 12.93 -31.00 2.76
C ALA A 19 11.84 -31.23 1.71
N LYS A 20 12.11 -30.83 0.46
CA LYS A 20 11.72 -31.48 -0.82
C LYS A 20 11.82 -30.51 -2.00
N GLY A 21 12.72 -30.80 -2.93
CA GLY A 21 12.71 -30.26 -4.28
C GLY A 21 14.02 -29.57 -4.68
N ASP A 22 14.66 -30.07 -5.73
CA ASP A 22 15.86 -29.52 -6.36
C ASP A 22 15.68 -28.04 -6.73
N GLN A 23 16.47 -27.12 -6.15
CA GLN A 23 16.56 -25.73 -6.62
C GLN A 23 17.98 -25.14 -6.47
N LEU A 24 18.34 -24.32 -7.47
CA LEU A 24 19.59 -23.55 -7.60
C LEU A 24 19.68 -22.43 -6.56
N LEU A 25 20.85 -22.27 -5.95
CA LEU A 25 21.18 -21.19 -5.01
C LEU A 25 21.89 -20.03 -5.75
N TYR A 26 21.46 -18.79 -5.49
CA TYR A 26 22.13 -17.56 -5.92
C TYR A 26 22.81 -16.89 -4.73
N ALA A 27 24.05 -16.42 -4.89
CA ALA A 27 24.82 -15.69 -3.88
C ALA A 27 25.15 -14.29 -4.42
N GLU A 28 24.93 -13.24 -3.61
CA GLU A 28 25.09 -11.84 -4.02
C GLU A 28 26.44 -11.23 -3.59
N ASP A 29 27.25 -11.91 -2.76
CA ASP A 29 28.60 -11.46 -2.43
C ASP A 29 29.65 -12.58 -2.22
N GLN A 30 30.92 -12.18 -2.06
CA GLN A 30 32.08 -13.07 -1.97
C GLN A 30 32.18 -13.81 -0.62
N GLN A 31 31.56 -13.29 0.44
CA GLN A 31 31.45 -13.90 1.77
C GLN A 31 30.43 -15.05 1.78
N ASP A 32 29.32 -14.87 1.07
CA ASP A 32 28.30 -15.90 0.84
C ASP A 32 28.87 -17.11 0.08
N VAL A 33 29.66 -16.86 -0.97
CA VAL A 33 30.35 -17.91 -1.74
C VAL A 33 31.30 -18.73 -0.87
N THR A 34 32.00 -18.09 0.08
CA THR A 34 32.96 -18.77 0.96
C THR A 34 32.25 -19.62 2.02
N CYS A 35 31.10 -19.15 2.50
CA CYS A 35 30.27 -19.88 3.46
C CYS A 35 29.58 -21.09 2.82
N ILE A 36 29.06 -20.92 1.59
CA ILE A 36 28.48 -21.99 0.78
C ILE A 36 29.52 -23.08 0.47
N ARG A 37 30.75 -22.70 0.12
CA ARG A 37 31.87 -23.65 -0.12
C ARG A 37 32.19 -24.49 1.13
N GLN A 38 32.14 -23.91 2.32
CA GLN A 38 32.40 -24.62 3.58
C GLN A 38 31.26 -25.54 4.02
N CYS A 39 30.01 -25.17 3.73
CA CYS A 39 28.83 -26.00 3.98
C CYS A 39 28.73 -27.18 3.00
N LEU A 40 29.02 -26.97 1.71
CA LEU A 40 28.98 -28.02 0.68
C LEU A 40 30.09 -29.07 0.82
N ALA A 41 31.25 -28.69 1.39
CA ALA A 41 32.33 -29.64 1.69
C ALA A 41 31.95 -30.67 2.79
N LYS A 42 30.83 -30.50 3.48
CA LYS A 42 30.39 -31.37 4.59
C LYS A 42 29.11 -32.17 4.31
N ASN A 43 28.38 -31.89 3.22
CA ASN A 43 27.14 -32.59 2.87
C ASN A 43 26.98 -32.63 1.35
N VAL A 44 27.11 -33.82 0.75
CA VAL A 44 27.02 -34.01 -0.71
C VAL A 44 25.66 -34.55 -1.10
N HIS A 45 24.91 -33.76 -1.87
CA HIS A 45 24.16 -34.18 -3.06
C HIS A 45 23.71 -32.92 -3.83
N LEU A 46 24.63 -32.32 -4.59
CA LEU A 46 24.29 -31.30 -5.60
C LEU A 46 25.13 -31.57 -6.86
N SER A 47 24.47 -31.63 -8.01
CA SER A 47 25.04 -32.14 -9.26
C SER A 47 25.57 -31.07 -10.23
N ARG A 48 25.52 -29.76 -9.91
CA ARG A 48 26.17 -28.65 -10.65
C ARG A 48 26.11 -27.32 -9.87
N TYR A 49 27.14 -26.47 -10.03
CA TYR A 49 27.19 -25.05 -9.58
C TYR A 49 27.69 -24.15 -10.74
N TYR A 50 27.32 -22.87 -10.73
CA TYR A 50 27.78 -21.86 -11.69
C TYR A 50 28.32 -20.62 -10.95
N ASP A 51 29.57 -20.25 -11.21
CA ASP A 51 30.21 -19.03 -10.67
C ASP A 51 30.04 -17.88 -11.66
N SER A 52 29.39 -16.79 -11.24
CA SER A 52 29.09 -15.63 -12.09
C SER A 52 30.29 -14.74 -12.37
N ASN A 53 31.46 -14.98 -11.77
CA ASN A 53 32.62 -14.10 -11.94
C ASN A 53 33.66 -14.56 -12.96
N ASN A 54 33.58 -15.78 -13.54
CA ASN A 54 34.61 -16.24 -14.51
C ASN A 54 34.10 -17.13 -15.68
N GLY A 55 32.78 -17.30 -15.88
CA GLY A 55 32.23 -17.78 -17.16
C GLY A 55 32.64 -19.18 -17.65
N THR A 56 33.23 -20.04 -16.81
CA THR A 56 33.60 -21.42 -17.19
C THR A 56 33.09 -22.45 -16.18
N PRO A 57 32.44 -23.57 -16.62
CA PRO A 57 31.95 -24.60 -15.72
C PRO A 57 33.10 -25.49 -15.21
N TYR A 58 33.25 -25.62 -13.88
CA TYR A 58 34.16 -26.57 -13.25
C TYR A 58 33.48 -27.93 -13.07
N LYS A 59 34.15 -29.01 -13.50
CA LYS A 59 33.80 -30.41 -13.20
C LYS A 59 34.56 -30.85 -11.95
N PHE A 60 33.89 -31.44 -10.97
CA PHE A 60 34.58 -32.18 -9.91
C PHE A 60 34.97 -33.55 -10.43
N ASP A 61 36.26 -33.86 -10.38
CA ASP A 61 36.78 -35.20 -10.63
C ASP A 61 36.48 -36.09 -9.42
N SER A 62 35.87 -37.24 -9.70
CA SER A 62 35.43 -38.22 -8.71
C SER A 62 36.58 -39.15 -8.32
N GLN A 63 37.13 -39.05 -7.11
CA GLN A 63 37.85 -40.17 -6.48
C GLN A 63 37.73 -40.20 -4.95
N LEU A 64 37.32 -41.39 -4.45
CA LEU A 64 37.69 -42.07 -3.20
C LEU A 64 36.83 -41.88 -1.91
N PRO A 65 36.80 -42.90 -1.00
CA PRO A 65 35.57 -43.58 -0.58
C PRO A 65 35.40 -43.69 0.96
N GLU A 66 34.41 -44.48 1.40
CA GLU A 66 34.25 -45.05 2.75
C GLU A 66 34.15 -44.09 3.96
N VAL A 67 32.91 -43.71 4.33
CA VAL A 67 32.49 -43.64 5.75
C VAL A 67 31.01 -44.02 5.85
N LEU A 68 30.71 -45.31 5.66
CA LEU A 68 29.44 -45.94 6.05
C LEU A 68 29.77 -46.96 7.13
N GLY A 69 29.76 -46.56 8.39
CA GLY A 69 30.05 -47.50 9.47
C GLY A 69 30.27 -46.85 10.83
N CYS A 70 29.22 -46.27 11.41
CA CYS A 70 29.00 -46.24 12.86
C CYS A 70 27.60 -45.70 13.14
N LEU A 71 26.85 -46.34 14.05
CA LEU A 71 25.43 -46.14 14.41
C LEU A 71 24.41 -47.11 13.76
N ARG A 72 24.78 -48.38 13.64
CA ARG A 72 23.92 -49.50 14.10
C ARG A 72 24.77 -50.20 15.16
N THR A 73 24.45 -50.16 16.45
CA THR A 73 23.48 -51.06 17.09
C THR A 73 23.15 -50.54 18.49
N ASN A 74 21.87 -50.32 18.80
CA ASN A 74 21.33 -50.79 20.08
C ASN A 74 19.82 -50.96 19.98
N SER A 75 19.45 -52.23 19.88
CA SER A 75 18.09 -52.74 19.81
C SER A 75 17.48 -52.87 21.19
N ARG A 76 16.43 -52.10 21.49
CA ARG A 76 15.32 -52.52 22.36
C ARG A 76 13.99 -51.98 21.79
N LYS A 77 13.17 -52.90 21.29
CA LYS A 77 11.71 -52.76 21.06
C LYS A 77 10.97 -53.16 22.36
N PRO A 78 9.62 -53.06 22.48
CA PRO A 78 8.60 -52.34 21.67
C PRO A 78 7.57 -51.57 22.55
N TYR A 79 6.68 -50.73 21.99
CA TYR A 79 5.21 -50.82 22.22
C TYR A 79 4.36 -49.70 21.55
N TRP A 80 3.22 -50.17 21.01
CA TRP A 80 1.90 -49.58 20.70
C TRP A 80 1.64 -48.58 19.56
N ARG A 81 0.95 -49.17 18.55
CA ARG A 81 -0.19 -48.63 17.78
C ARG A 81 -1.45 -48.47 18.67
N ASP A 82 -2.41 -47.73 18.11
CA ASP A 82 -3.84 -47.62 18.43
C ASP A 82 -4.28 -46.66 19.54
N LEU A 83 -4.89 -45.55 19.10
CA LEU A 83 -5.75 -44.69 19.89
C LEU A 83 -6.92 -44.20 19.02
N LEU A 84 -7.77 -45.15 18.62
CA LEU A 84 -9.18 -44.91 18.31
C LEU A 84 -9.98 -46.13 18.78
N SER A 85 -10.40 -46.12 20.04
CA SER A 85 -11.76 -46.51 20.44
C SER A 85 -11.92 -46.58 21.96
N ARG A 86 -13.16 -46.28 22.36
CA ARG A 86 -13.85 -46.61 23.62
C ARG A 86 -13.72 -45.60 24.76
N ARG A 87 -14.90 -45.09 25.17
CA ARG A 87 -15.47 -45.38 26.49
C ARG A 87 -16.99 -45.39 26.42
N SER A 88 -17.55 -46.58 26.60
CA SER A 88 -18.92 -46.83 27.04
C SER A 88 -18.90 -46.94 28.57
N LEU A 89 -19.97 -46.52 29.24
CA LEU A 89 -20.27 -46.89 30.63
C LEU A 89 -21.69 -47.50 30.69
N PRO A 90 -21.99 -48.40 31.65
CA PRO A 90 -23.20 -49.22 31.65
C PRO A 90 -24.30 -48.70 32.59
N GLY A 91 -25.54 -49.11 32.33
CA GLY A 91 -26.67 -48.97 33.23
C GLY A 91 -27.97 -49.46 32.61
N ASP A 92 -28.44 -50.63 33.05
CA ASP A 92 -29.70 -51.27 32.66
C ASP A 92 -30.95 -50.55 33.23
N SER A 93 -32.04 -50.60 32.46
CA SER A 93 -33.35 -51.20 32.83
C SER A 93 -34.60 -50.43 32.31
N HIS A 94 -35.38 -51.18 31.51
CA HIS A 94 -36.84 -51.19 31.28
C HIS A 94 -37.67 -49.88 31.21
N ILE A 95 -38.39 -49.68 30.09
CA ILE A 95 -39.83 -50.00 29.92
C ILE A 95 -40.27 -49.55 28.49
N ALA A 96 -41.08 -50.39 27.85
CA ALA A 96 -41.66 -50.25 26.52
C ALA A 96 -42.93 -49.36 26.49
N ALA A 97 -43.27 -48.76 25.34
CA ALA A 97 -44.57 -48.93 24.66
C ALA A 97 -44.80 -47.99 23.44
N MET A 98 -45.19 -48.64 22.34
CA MET A 98 -46.25 -48.28 21.38
C MET A 98 -46.08 -47.17 20.31
N ALA A 99 -46.47 -47.58 19.09
CA ALA A 99 -46.55 -46.88 17.80
C ALA A 99 -47.93 -46.19 17.60
N PRO A 100 -48.41 -45.82 16.37
CA PRO A 100 -47.80 -45.21 15.18
C PRO A 100 -48.60 -43.99 14.61
N ARG A 101 -47.97 -43.28 13.64
CA ARG A 101 -48.53 -42.61 12.43
C ARG A 101 -49.74 -41.66 12.53
N THR A 102 -49.58 -40.42 12.04
CA THR A 102 -50.44 -39.83 10.99
C THR A 102 -49.85 -38.56 10.33
N SER A 103 -50.09 -38.46 9.02
CA SER A 103 -50.23 -37.27 8.16
C SER A 103 -49.13 -36.19 8.06
N GLY A 104 -48.36 -36.29 6.97
CA GLY A 104 -48.32 -35.29 5.90
C GLY A 104 -48.08 -33.81 6.24
N PHE A 105 -46.85 -33.34 6.00
CA PHE A 105 -46.60 -31.94 5.68
C PHE A 105 -45.74 -31.82 4.41
N LYS A 106 -46.29 -31.11 3.43
CA LYS A 106 -45.63 -30.73 2.17
C LYS A 106 -44.37 -29.94 2.48
N ARG A 107 -43.21 -30.47 2.10
CA ARG A 107 -41.95 -29.72 2.08
C ARG A 107 -41.96 -28.87 0.81
N THR A 108 -42.51 -27.67 0.89
CA THR A 108 -42.24 -26.61 -0.09
C THR A 108 -40.75 -26.28 0.01
N LEU A 109 -39.95 -26.82 -0.93
CA LEU A 109 -38.63 -26.28 -1.22
C LEU A 109 -38.84 -24.89 -1.80
N SER A 110 -38.84 -23.88 -0.95
CA SER A 110 -38.52 -22.53 -1.39
C SER A 110 -37.03 -22.54 -1.68
N ALA A 111 -36.66 -22.91 -2.90
CA ALA A 111 -35.37 -22.58 -3.46
C ALA A 111 -35.37 -21.07 -3.66
N ALA A 112 -35.14 -20.33 -2.57
CA ALA A 112 -34.69 -18.95 -2.65
C ALA A 112 -33.32 -19.01 -3.32
N ILE A 113 -33.32 -18.97 -4.66
CA ILE A 113 -32.17 -18.57 -5.44
C ILE A 113 -31.89 -17.16 -4.98
N GLN A 114 -31.01 -17.04 -4.00
CA GLN A 114 -30.45 -15.78 -3.58
C GLN A 114 -29.66 -15.28 -4.79
N VAL A 115 -30.30 -14.47 -5.62
CA VAL A 115 -29.64 -13.74 -6.69
C VAL A 115 -28.66 -12.81 -5.99
N ARG A 116 -27.39 -13.21 -5.99
CA ARG A 116 -26.29 -12.49 -5.35
C ARG A 116 -25.88 -11.37 -6.29
N SER A 117 -26.15 -10.13 -5.89
CA SER A 117 -25.72 -8.94 -6.61
C SER A 117 -24.25 -8.69 -6.29
N TYR A 118 -23.38 -8.94 -7.27
CA TYR A 118 -21.94 -8.79 -7.15
C TYR A 118 -21.50 -7.36 -7.46
N SER A 119 -20.51 -6.86 -6.71
CA SER A 119 -19.70 -5.66 -7.02
C SER A 119 -20.49 -4.35 -6.91
N ALA A 120 -19.79 -3.21 -6.98
CA ALA A 120 -20.39 -1.87 -7.07
C ALA A 120 -21.70 -1.92 -7.88
N PRO A 121 -22.76 -1.20 -7.43
CA PRO A 121 -24.11 -1.35 -7.95
C PRO A 121 -24.09 -1.45 -9.49
N THR A 122 -24.83 -2.42 -10.02
CA THR A 122 -24.89 -2.72 -11.47
C THR A 122 -25.16 -1.47 -12.31
N GLU A 123 -25.87 -0.51 -11.72
CA GLU A 123 -25.83 0.89 -12.11
C GLU A 123 -24.80 1.61 -11.24
N ARG A 124 -23.69 2.08 -11.84
CA ARG A 124 -22.69 2.94 -11.18
C ARG A 124 -23.28 4.33 -10.85
N THR A 125 -24.44 4.36 -10.20
CA THR A 125 -25.08 5.57 -9.71
C THR A 125 -24.31 6.06 -8.51
N ILE A 126 -23.82 7.30 -8.63
CA ILE A 126 -23.03 7.94 -7.59
C ILE A 126 -24.02 8.35 -6.48
N PRO A 127 -23.83 7.90 -5.23
CA PRO A 127 -24.71 8.27 -4.14
C PRO A 127 -24.83 9.79 -4.01
N ALA A 128 -26.04 10.30 -3.73
CA ALA A 128 -26.31 11.75 -3.68
C ALA A 128 -25.32 12.50 -2.77
N ALA A 129 -25.01 11.94 -1.60
CA ALA A 129 -24.04 12.51 -0.65
C ALA A 129 -22.60 12.58 -1.19
N LYS A 130 -22.26 11.78 -2.21
CA LYS A 130 -20.93 11.71 -2.81
C LYS A 130 -20.80 12.49 -4.12
N GLN A 131 -21.90 12.94 -4.72
CA GLN A 131 -21.87 13.74 -5.96
C GLN A 131 -21.03 15.01 -5.81
N LYS A 132 -20.99 15.62 -4.61
CA LYS A 132 -20.17 16.79 -4.28
C LYS A 132 -18.66 16.58 -4.47
N TYR A 133 -18.19 15.33 -4.54
CA TYR A 133 -16.78 15.00 -4.74
C TYR A 133 -16.41 14.74 -6.20
N VAL A 134 -17.38 14.68 -7.11
CA VAL A 134 -17.16 14.38 -8.51
C VAL A 134 -17.04 15.69 -9.28
N PRO A 135 -15.88 15.98 -9.90
CA PRO A 135 -15.70 17.24 -10.60
C PRO A 135 -16.59 17.31 -11.85
N THR A 136 -17.24 18.45 -12.05
CA THR A 136 -18.04 18.75 -13.25
C THR A 136 -17.21 19.37 -14.37
N THR A 137 -16.05 19.95 -14.03
CA THR A 137 -15.08 20.56 -14.95
C THR A 137 -13.65 20.32 -14.46
N GLY A 138 -12.65 20.50 -15.33
CA GLY A 138 -11.25 20.36 -14.97
C GLY A 138 -10.30 20.94 -16.03
N SER A 139 -9.05 21.18 -15.62
CA SER A 139 -7.97 21.71 -16.46
C SER A 139 -6.81 20.72 -16.47
N TYR A 140 -6.47 20.19 -17.64
CA TYR A 140 -5.59 19.02 -17.75
C TYR A 140 -4.20 19.37 -18.30
N PRO A 141 -3.13 18.68 -17.84
CA PRO A 141 -1.77 18.85 -18.33
C PRO A 141 -1.65 18.82 -19.86
N LYS A 142 -0.96 19.81 -20.42
CA LYS A 142 -0.67 19.86 -21.86
C LYS A 142 0.06 18.59 -22.31
N GLY A 143 -0.34 18.06 -23.46
CA GLY A 143 0.27 16.87 -24.04
C GLY A 143 -0.11 15.54 -23.36
N PHE A 144 -0.99 15.53 -22.36
CA PHE A 144 -1.55 14.27 -21.83
C PHE A 144 -2.92 13.97 -22.44
N LEU A 145 -3.11 12.70 -22.80
CA LEU A 145 -4.33 12.13 -23.33
C LEU A 145 -4.74 10.91 -22.48
N VAL A 146 -6.03 10.69 -22.39
CA VAL A 146 -6.61 9.52 -21.71
C VAL A 146 -7.67 8.88 -22.57
N GLY A 147 -7.74 7.55 -22.51
CA GLY A 147 -8.64 6.75 -23.33
C GLY A 147 -9.08 5.51 -22.56
N THR A 148 -10.31 5.08 -22.81
CA THR A 148 -10.92 3.94 -22.12
C THR A 148 -11.56 2.99 -23.10
N SER A 149 -11.72 1.74 -22.68
CA SER A 149 -12.47 0.75 -23.43
C SER A 149 -12.97 -0.37 -22.53
N HIS A 150 -14.03 -1.03 -22.98
CA HIS A 150 -14.50 -2.28 -22.40
C HIS A 150 -13.70 -3.47 -22.93
N ALA A 151 -13.12 -4.25 -22.02
CA ALA A 151 -12.58 -5.58 -22.26
C ALA A 151 -13.45 -6.68 -21.62
N GLY A 152 -14.20 -6.37 -20.56
CA GLY A 152 -14.96 -7.37 -19.81
C GLY A 152 -14.02 -8.30 -19.04
N VAL A 153 -13.08 -7.69 -18.30
CA VAL A 153 -12.06 -8.36 -17.48
C VAL A 153 -12.74 -9.23 -16.43
N LYS A 154 -13.74 -8.67 -15.74
CA LYS A 154 -14.66 -9.45 -14.91
C LYS A 154 -15.83 -9.89 -15.77
N ALA A 155 -16.18 -11.18 -15.72
CA ALA A 155 -17.27 -11.73 -16.54
C ALA A 155 -18.64 -11.04 -16.30
N SER A 156 -18.88 -10.54 -15.10
CA SER A 156 -20.10 -9.80 -14.75
C SER A 156 -20.13 -8.37 -15.31
N ASN A 157 -19.00 -7.84 -15.80
CA ASN A 157 -18.94 -6.51 -16.39
C ASN A 157 -19.25 -6.59 -17.90
N THR A 158 -20.48 -6.30 -18.28
CA THR A 158 -20.95 -6.44 -19.67
C THR A 158 -20.96 -5.13 -20.47
N SER A 159 -20.82 -3.97 -19.80
CA SER A 159 -21.01 -2.67 -20.46
C SER A 159 -20.05 -1.56 -20.02
N ASN A 160 -19.42 -1.66 -18.84
CA ASN A 160 -18.57 -0.58 -18.35
C ASN A 160 -17.14 -0.73 -18.86
N ASP A 161 -16.50 0.38 -19.20
CA ASP A 161 -15.07 0.40 -19.44
C ASP A 161 -14.30 -0.07 -18.20
N ASP A 162 -13.32 -0.94 -18.45
CA ASP A 162 -12.45 -1.55 -17.43
C ASP A 162 -10.98 -1.60 -17.88
N ILE A 163 -10.66 -0.98 -19.02
CA ILE A 163 -9.32 -0.65 -19.47
C ILE A 163 -9.17 0.87 -19.51
N THR A 164 -8.05 1.38 -18.99
CA THR A 164 -7.73 2.80 -18.99
C THR A 164 -6.30 3.02 -19.43
N MET A 165 -6.12 3.89 -20.42
CA MET A 165 -4.83 4.35 -20.91
C MET A 165 -4.65 5.81 -20.53
N VAL A 166 -3.54 6.15 -19.87
CA VAL A 166 -3.14 7.53 -19.57
C VAL A 166 -1.75 7.74 -20.13
N VAL A 167 -1.62 8.57 -21.16
CA VAL A 167 -0.40 8.69 -21.96
C VAL A 167 -0.05 10.14 -22.26
N SER A 168 1.24 10.38 -22.46
CA SER A 168 1.78 11.62 -22.99
C SER A 168 1.99 11.47 -24.50
N ASP A 169 1.70 12.53 -25.25
CA ASP A 169 1.94 12.64 -26.70
C ASP A 169 3.44 12.56 -27.05
N ARG A 170 4.29 12.91 -26.08
CA ARG A 170 5.75 12.83 -26.10
C ARG A 170 6.28 11.95 -24.98
N LEU A 171 7.51 11.47 -25.13
CA LEU A 171 8.20 10.78 -24.04
C LEU A 171 8.40 11.72 -22.85
N CYS A 172 8.24 11.17 -21.66
CA CYS A 172 8.22 11.90 -20.40
C CYS A 172 9.06 11.19 -19.34
N THR A 173 9.33 11.93 -18.26
CA THR A 173 9.90 11.38 -17.04
C THR A 173 8.80 10.74 -16.21
N ALA A 174 9.06 9.58 -15.62
CA ALA A 174 8.11 8.86 -14.78
C ALA A 174 8.73 8.45 -13.44
N GLY A 175 7.98 8.60 -12.35
CA GLY A 175 8.31 8.06 -11.02
C GLY A 175 7.23 7.10 -10.53
N GLY A 176 7.60 6.17 -9.64
CA GLY A 176 6.68 5.17 -9.10
C GLY A 176 6.96 4.79 -7.65
N VAL A 177 5.90 4.81 -6.83
CA VAL A 177 5.91 4.32 -5.44
C VAL A 177 4.97 3.12 -5.35
N PHE A 178 5.48 2.01 -4.81
CA PHE A 178 4.88 0.69 -4.91
C PHE A 178 4.77 0.00 -3.56
N THR A 179 3.75 -0.86 -3.42
CA THR A 179 3.50 -1.65 -2.22
C THR A 179 4.76 -2.33 -1.68
N LYS A 180 4.87 -2.34 -0.34
CA LYS A 180 5.86 -3.15 0.38
C LYS A 180 5.38 -4.56 0.72
N ASN A 181 4.10 -4.87 0.49
CA ASN A 181 3.55 -6.19 0.76
C ASN A 181 4.47 -7.27 0.16
N ILE A 182 4.71 -8.38 0.87
CA ILE A 182 5.61 -9.42 0.39
C ILE A 182 5.04 -10.13 -0.85
N PHE A 183 3.71 -10.23 -0.95
CA PHE A 183 2.97 -10.82 -2.08
C PHE A 183 2.74 -9.81 -3.22
N LYS A 184 3.80 -9.12 -3.67
CA LYS A 184 3.70 -8.09 -4.72
C LYS A 184 3.15 -8.69 -6.01
N ALA A 185 2.10 -8.08 -6.57
CA ALA A 185 1.53 -8.52 -7.82
C ALA A 185 2.51 -8.38 -9.00
N ALA A 186 2.29 -9.16 -10.06
CA ALA A 186 3.12 -9.09 -11.26
C ALA A 186 3.25 -7.68 -11.86
N PRO A 187 2.17 -6.88 -12.08
CA PRO A 187 2.28 -5.54 -12.66
C PRO A 187 3.15 -4.59 -11.83
N VAL A 188 3.09 -4.70 -10.49
CA VAL A 188 3.94 -3.91 -9.58
C VAL A 188 5.41 -4.18 -9.83
N GLN A 189 5.77 -5.47 -9.95
CA GLN A 189 7.16 -5.88 -10.13
C GLN A 189 7.68 -5.49 -11.52
N VAL A 190 6.86 -5.63 -12.56
CA VAL A 190 7.22 -5.23 -13.93
C VAL A 190 7.44 -3.72 -14.02
N SER A 191 6.46 -2.92 -13.58
CA SER A 191 6.58 -1.45 -13.61
C SER A 191 7.78 -0.93 -12.81
N ARG A 192 8.05 -1.53 -11.65
CA ARG A 192 9.22 -1.18 -10.83
C ARG A 192 10.54 -1.50 -11.54
N ARG A 193 10.60 -2.63 -12.24
CA ARG A 193 11.77 -3.03 -13.01
C ARG A 193 12.00 -2.07 -14.19
N SER A 194 10.95 -1.73 -14.94
CA SER A 194 11.04 -0.79 -16.06
C SER A 194 11.56 0.58 -15.62
N LEU A 195 11.01 1.17 -14.55
CA LEU A 195 11.49 2.44 -13.99
C LEU A 195 12.97 2.41 -13.63
N LYS A 196 13.43 1.31 -13.00
CA LYS A 196 14.84 1.13 -12.63
C LYS A 196 15.74 1.02 -13.85
N GLN A 197 15.37 0.19 -14.83
CA GLN A 197 16.17 -0.08 -16.02
C GLN A 197 16.27 1.12 -16.96
N MET A 198 15.20 1.90 -17.07
CA MET A 198 15.13 3.11 -17.90
C MET A 198 15.53 4.38 -17.14
N ALA A 199 16.02 4.26 -15.90
CA ALA A 199 16.42 5.38 -15.04
C ALA A 199 15.36 6.52 -14.98
N ASN A 200 14.08 6.17 -14.87
CA ASN A 200 12.94 7.09 -14.82
C ASN A 200 12.71 7.95 -16.09
N GLU A 201 13.35 7.63 -17.22
CA GLU A 201 13.26 8.41 -18.46
C GLU A 201 12.69 7.61 -19.62
N GLY A 202 12.11 8.30 -20.61
CA GLY A 202 11.67 7.66 -21.86
C GLY A 202 10.35 6.91 -21.74
N PHE A 203 9.51 7.27 -20.76
CA PHE A 203 8.19 6.68 -20.56
C PHE A 203 7.12 7.40 -21.37
N ARG A 204 6.04 6.70 -21.71
CA ARG A 204 4.88 7.32 -22.37
C ARG A 204 3.70 7.47 -21.43
N GLY A 205 3.47 6.51 -20.54
CA GLY A 205 2.27 6.53 -19.70
C GLY A 205 2.05 5.24 -18.93
N VAL A 206 0.77 4.96 -18.64
CA VAL A 206 0.31 3.78 -17.91
C VAL A 206 -0.93 3.19 -18.55
N ILE A 207 -1.00 1.86 -18.58
CA ILE A 207 -2.19 1.08 -18.90
C ILE A 207 -2.71 0.40 -17.62
N VAL A 208 -4.02 0.48 -17.41
CA VAL A 208 -4.70 -0.02 -16.22
C VAL A 208 -5.81 -0.98 -16.62
N ASN A 209 -5.93 -2.09 -15.90
CA ASN A 209 -7.14 -2.93 -15.93
C ASN A 209 -7.84 -2.94 -14.56
N SER A 210 -9.16 -2.92 -14.58
CA SER A 210 -10.02 -3.13 -13.40
C SER A 210 -10.72 -4.50 -13.47
N GLY A 211 -10.91 -5.15 -12.32
CA GLY A 211 -11.61 -6.43 -12.18
C GLY A 211 -10.71 -7.64 -11.89
N CYS A 212 -9.41 -7.56 -12.17
CA CYS A 212 -8.43 -8.62 -11.85
C CYS A 212 -7.10 -8.00 -11.43
N ALA A 213 -6.60 -8.36 -10.25
CA ALA A 213 -5.38 -7.78 -9.68
C ALA A 213 -4.09 -8.35 -10.32
N ASN A 214 -4.15 -9.48 -11.02
CA ASN A 214 -2.96 -10.20 -11.49
C ASN A 214 -1.91 -10.43 -10.36
N ALA A 215 -2.41 -10.78 -9.17
CA ALA A 215 -1.62 -11.11 -8.00
C ALA A 215 -1.68 -12.62 -7.76
N VAL A 216 -0.56 -13.21 -7.32
CA VAL A 216 -0.43 -14.66 -7.05
C VAL A 216 -0.71 -15.51 -8.31
N THR A 217 -0.24 -15.02 -9.46
CA THR A 217 -0.42 -15.67 -10.77
C THR A 217 0.88 -16.30 -11.30
N GLY A 218 1.97 -16.35 -10.53
CA GLY A 218 3.23 -16.99 -10.98
C GLY A 218 3.74 -16.45 -12.33
N LYS A 219 4.49 -17.28 -13.09
CA LYS A 219 5.21 -16.85 -14.30
C LYS A 219 4.32 -16.19 -15.37
N LEU A 220 3.21 -16.83 -15.71
CA LEU A 220 2.25 -16.30 -16.69
C LEU A 220 1.70 -14.92 -16.29
N GLY A 221 1.58 -14.61 -14.99
CA GLY A 221 1.18 -13.27 -14.53
C GLY A 221 2.14 -12.17 -14.97
N PHE A 222 3.45 -12.46 -14.90
CA PHE A 222 4.49 -11.55 -15.38
C PHE A 222 4.48 -11.43 -16.90
N GLU A 223 4.32 -12.54 -17.61
CA GLU A 223 4.23 -12.54 -19.08
C GLU A 223 3.03 -11.70 -19.55
N HIS A 224 1.85 -11.89 -18.95
CA HIS A 224 0.66 -11.10 -19.28
C HIS A 224 0.84 -9.61 -18.99
N ALA A 225 1.51 -9.25 -17.89
CA ALA A 225 1.82 -7.85 -17.60
C ALA A 225 2.76 -7.23 -18.65
N HIS A 226 3.76 -7.98 -19.13
CA HIS A 226 4.62 -7.51 -20.23
C HIS A 226 3.83 -7.37 -21.54
N ILE A 227 3.02 -8.36 -21.90
CA ILE A 227 2.19 -8.33 -23.12
C ILE A 227 1.29 -7.09 -23.11
N MET A 228 0.61 -6.81 -22.00
CA MET A 228 -0.26 -5.64 -21.85
C MET A 228 0.50 -4.31 -22.08
N ALA A 229 1.73 -4.20 -21.58
CA ALA A 229 2.57 -3.02 -21.78
C ALA A 229 3.06 -2.89 -23.23
N ARG A 230 3.52 -4.00 -23.83
CA ARG A 230 4.04 -4.03 -25.20
C ARG A 230 2.95 -3.74 -26.23
N GLU A 231 1.77 -4.31 -26.05
CA GLU A 231 0.62 -4.03 -26.92
C GLU A 231 0.24 -2.54 -26.87
N THR A 232 0.37 -1.92 -25.70
CA THR A 232 0.15 -0.47 -25.55
C THR A 232 1.23 0.32 -26.29
N ASP A 233 2.51 -0.03 -26.12
CA ASP A 233 3.62 0.65 -26.81
C ASP A 233 3.48 0.55 -28.35
N GLN A 234 3.07 -0.61 -28.86
CA GLN A 234 2.84 -0.84 -30.30
C GLN A 234 1.83 0.13 -30.92
N CYS A 235 0.80 0.55 -30.15
CA CYS A 235 -0.19 1.51 -30.63
C CYS A 235 0.43 2.88 -30.99
N PHE A 236 1.60 3.20 -30.45
CA PHE A 236 2.33 4.46 -30.69
C PHE A 236 3.51 4.30 -31.67
N GLY A 237 3.64 3.13 -32.31
CA GLY A 237 4.81 2.79 -33.11
C GLY A 237 6.08 2.60 -32.26
N ASP A 238 5.96 2.58 -30.94
CA ASP A 238 7.04 2.29 -30.02
C ASP A 238 7.18 0.76 -29.94
N VAL A 239 8.10 0.18 -30.72
CA VAL A 239 8.44 -1.24 -30.61
C VAL A 239 9.90 -1.39 -30.18
N PRO A 240 10.23 -1.12 -28.90
CA PRO A 240 11.54 -1.46 -28.39
C PRO A 240 11.76 -2.96 -28.54
N GLY A 241 12.96 -3.40 -28.94
CA GLY A 241 13.29 -4.82 -28.98
C GLY A 241 13.04 -5.50 -27.62
N ASP A 242 12.91 -6.83 -27.61
CA ASP A 242 12.51 -7.60 -26.43
C ASP A 242 13.38 -7.35 -25.19
N GLU A 243 14.64 -6.98 -25.40
CA GLU A 243 15.62 -6.66 -24.35
C GLU A 243 15.39 -5.29 -23.69
N VAL A 244 14.72 -4.36 -24.36
CA VAL A 244 14.47 -3.00 -23.86
C VAL A 244 13.17 -2.98 -23.07
N PRO A 245 13.11 -2.48 -21.84
CA PRO A 245 11.88 -2.45 -21.04
C PRO A 245 10.75 -1.67 -21.73
N PRO A 246 9.48 -2.02 -21.48
CA PRO A 246 8.35 -1.27 -22.05
C PRO A 246 8.34 0.19 -21.57
N ARG A 247 7.91 1.09 -22.45
CA ARG A 247 7.74 2.53 -22.17
C ARG A 247 6.44 2.84 -21.43
N THR A 248 5.53 1.87 -21.39
CA THR A 248 4.27 1.93 -20.67
C THR A 248 4.35 1.18 -19.34
N LEU A 249 3.96 1.84 -18.25
CA LEU A 249 3.79 1.19 -16.94
C LEU A 249 2.45 0.45 -16.87
N ILE A 250 2.35 -0.53 -15.98
CA ILE A 250 1.14 -1.34 -15.79
C ILE A 250 0.60 -1.15 -14.37
N MET A 251 -0.73 -1.03 -14.28
CA MET A 251 -1.47 -1.21 -13.03
C MET A 251 -2.63 -2.20 -13.22
N SER A 252 -2.90 -3.00 -12.21
CA SER A 252 -4.03 -3.93 -12.20
C SER A 252 -4.71 -3.88 -10.83
N THR A 253 -6.03 -3.99 -10.80
CA THR A 253 -6.81 -4.02 -9.56
C THR A 253 -8.02 -4.94 -9.69
N GLY A 254 -8.49 -5.49 -8.57
CA GLY A 254 -9.62 -6.42 -8.52
C GLY A 254 -9.25 -7.72 -7.81
N VAL A 255 -9.74 -8.85 -8.30
CA VAL A 255 -9.63 -10.14 -7.60
C VAL A 255 -8.19 -10.70 -7.66
N ILE A 256 -7.71 -11.25 -6.54
CA ILE A 256 -6.40 -11.91 -6.38
C ILE A 256 -6.53 -13.40 -6.74
N GLY A 257 -5.47 -14.03 -7.27
CA GLY A 257 -5.46 -15.46 -7.58
C GLY A 257 -6.16 -15.84 -8.88
N GLN A 258 -6.70 -14.86 -9.61
CA GLN A 258 -7.31 -15.05 -10.92
C GLN A 258 -6.37 -14.66 -12.05
N ARG A 259 -6.42 -15.42 -13.16
CA ARG A 259 -5.64 -15.13 -14.36
C ARG A 259 -6.21 -13.93 -15.09
N LEU A 260 -5.34 -13.04 -15.57
CA LEU A 260 -5.78 -11.99 -16.50
C LEU A 260 -6.31 -12.63 -17.77
N PRO A 261 -7.50 -12.22 -18.26
CA PRO A 261 -8.00 -12.61 -19.57
C PRO A 261 -7.27 -11.80 -20.65
N ILE A 262 -5.97 -12.11 -20.83
CA ILE A 262 -5.04 -11.26 -21.60
C ILE A 262 -5.51 -11.02 -23.02
N ASP A 263 -6.09 -12.02 -23.70
CA ASP A 263 -6.58 -11.88 -25.08
C ASP A 263 -7.70 -10.83 -25.20
N LYS A 264 -8.57 -10.73 -24.19
CA LYS A 264 -9.61 -9.68 -24.15
C LYS A 264 -9.00 -8.30 -23.95
N ILE A 265 -7.98 -8.23 -23.08
CA ILE A 265 -7.29 -6.98 -22.76
C ILE A 265 -6.52 -6.48 -23.99
N THR A 266 -5.74 -7.33 -24.66
CA THR A 266 -5.00 -6.95 -25.87
C THR A 266 -5.93 -6.54 -27.00
N ALA A 267 -7.06 -7.23 -27.19
CA ALA A 267 -8.07 -6.82 -28.17
C ALA A 267 -8.76 -5.47 -27.84
N ALA A 268 -8.74 -5.04 -26.57
CA ALA A 268 -9.32 -3.78 -26.12
C ALA A 268 -8.33 -2.61 -26.16
N ILE A 269 -7.03 -2.86 -26.01
CA ILE A 269 -5.98 -1.80 -26.01
C ILE A 269 -6.04 -0.88 -27.23
N PRO A 270 -6.15 -1.38 -28.49
CA PRO A 270 -6.28 -0.52 -29.66
C PRO A 270 -7.55 0.35 -29.64
N LYS A 271 -8.63 -0.12 -29.00
CA LYS A 271 -9.87 0.66 -28.85
C LYS A 271 -9.68 1.81 -27.85
N ALA A 272 -9.04 1.54 -26.71
CA ALA A 272 -8.68 2.59 -25.75
C ALA A 272 -7.75 3.64 -26.38
N HIS A 273 -6.80 3.20 -27.23
CA HIS A 273 -5.95 4.09 -28.00
C HIS A 273 -6.75 4.96 -29.00
N GLY A 274 -7.68 4.35 -29.75
CA GLY A 274 -8.57 5.08 -30.67
C GLY A 274 -9.51 6.08 -29.97
N ALA A 275 -9.75 5.90 -28.67
CA ALA A 275 -10.59 6.76 -27.83
C ALA A 275 -9.79 7.81 -27.02
N LEU A 276 -8.50 8.02 -27.33
CA LEU A 276 -7.68 9.01 -26.63
C LEU A 276 -8.21 10.43 -26.84
N GLY A 277 -8.37 11.16 -25.74
CA GLY A 277 -8.72 12.57 -25.75
C GLY A 277 -8.25 13.30 -24.49
N SER A 278 -8.41 14.63 -24.46
CA SER A 278 -7.96 15.50 -23.38
C SER A 278 -9.09 16.25 -22.66
N SER A 279 -10.35 16.05 -23.07
CA SER A 279 -11.48 16.75 -22.44
C SER A 279 -11.77 16.22 -21.04
N HIS A 280 -12.50 17.02 -20.25
CA HIS A 280 -12.96 16.62 -18.91
C HIS A 280 -13.69 15.28 -18.90
N GLU A 281 -14.51 15.03 -19.90
CA GLU A 281 -15.25 13.77 -20.03
C GLU A 281 -14.31 12.57 -20.20
N HIS A 282 -13.25 12.69 -21.00
CA HIS A 282 -12.26 11.61 -21.16
C HIS A 282 -11.59 11.28 -19.82
N TRP A 283 -11.16 12.30 -19.07
CA TRP A 283 -10.52 12.11 -17.75
C TRP A 283 -11.48 11.56 -16.70
N LEU A 284 -12.74 11.99 -16.72
CA LEU A 284 -13.77 11.46 -15.84
C LEU A 284 -14.10 10.00 -16.18
N ASN A 285 -14.16 9.64 -17.45
CA ASN A 285 -14.37 8.26 -17.89
C ASN A 285 -13.20 7.36 -17.52
N ALA A 286 -11.96 7.84 -17.65
CA ALA A 286 -10.76 7.16 -17.16
C ALA A 286 -10.83 6.91 -15.64
N ALA A 287 -11.19 7.91 -14.84
CA ALA A 287 -11.35 7.75 -13.39
C ALA A 287 -12.47 6.75 -13.02
N LYS A 288 -13.55 6.68 -13.80
CA LYS A 288 -14.63 5.67 -13.62
C LYS A 288 -14.14 4.26 -13.98
N ALA A 289 -13.38 4.11 -15.06
CA ALA A 289 -12.97 2.81 -15.58
C ALA A 289 -11.99 2.07 -14.66
N ILE A 290 -11.20 2.79 -13.86
CA ILE A 290 -10.30 2.18 -12.86
C ILE A 290 -10.98 1.78 -11.55
N CYS A 291 -12.25 2.15 -11.33
CA CYS A 291 -12.98 1.87 -10.08
C CYS A 291 -13.29 0.37 -9.92
N THR A 292 -13.36 -0.10 -8.66
CA THR A 292 -13.81 -1.46 -8.30
C THR A 292 -15.02 -1.45 -7.37
N THR A 293 -14.78 -1.21 -6.08
CA THR A 293 -15.79 -1.08 -5.02
C THR A 293 -16.03 0.38 -4.64
N ASP A 294 -15.29 1.29 -5.29
CA ASP A 294 -15.47 2.73 -5.21
C ASP A 294 -16.92 3.14 -5.50
N THR A 295 -17.48 4.06 -4.72
CA THR A 295 -18.84 4.58 -4.93
C THR A 295 -18.86 5.84 -5.80
N PHE A 296 -17.69 6.46 -6.03
CA PHE A 296 -17.52 7.57 -6.96
C PHE A 296 -16.11 7.62 -7.58
N PRO A 297 -15.98 8.15 -8.81
CA PRO A 297 -14.68 8.36 -9.45
C PRO A 297 -13.91 9.51 -8.77
N LYS A 298 -12.65 9.28 -8.42
CA LYS A 298 -11.81 10.27 -7.72
C LYS A 298 -10.86 10.89 -8.74
N LEU A 299 -11.17 12.11 -9.15
CA LEU A 299 -10.42 12.88 -10.14
C LEU A 299 -10.22 14.30 -9.62
N LEU A 300 -9.00 14.81 -9.73
CA LEU A 300 -8.69 16.20 -9.42
C LEU A 300 -7.80 16.80 -10.51
N SER A 301 -7.90 18.11 -10.67
CA SER A 301 -7.04 18.89 -11.56
C SER A 301 -6.83 20.30 -11.01
N ARG A 302 -5.63 20.87 -11.18
CA ARG A 302 -5.28 22.23 -10.75
C ARG A 302 -4.34 22.89 -11.74
N THR A 303 -4.44 24.21 -11.87
CA THR A 303 -3.42 25.04 -12.49
C THR A 303 -2.60 25.78 -11.44
N PHE A 304 -1.35 26.10 -11.77
CA PHE A 304 -0.45 26.86 -10.91
C PHE A 304 0.66 27.52 -11.73
N ARG A 305 1.43 28.39 -11.10
CA ARG A 305 2.59 29.07 -11.68
C ARG A 305 3.84 28.77 -10.86
N LEU A 306 4.99 28.69 -11.52
CA LEU A 306 6.28 28.54 -10.84
C LEU A 306 6.94 29.91 -10.66
N PRO A 307 7.64 30.17 -9.53
CA PRO A 307 8.30 31.45 -9.26
C PRO A 307 9.16 32.02 -10.40
N SER A 308 9.92 31.19 -11.11
CA SER A 308 10.77 31.66 -12.23
C SER A 308 10.00 31.88 -13.53
N HIS A 309 8.74 31.43 -13.62
CA HIS A 309 7.90 31.53 -14.80
C HIS A 309 6.48 31.99 -14.43
N PRO A 310 6.31 33.23 -13.92
CA PRO A 310 5.02 33.73 -13.43
C PRO A 310 3.95 33.85 -14.53
N ASP A 311 4.37 34.00 -15.79
CA ASP A 311 3.46 34.10 -16.94
C ASP A 311 3.11 32.73 -17.54
N THR A 312 3.79 31.66 -17.10
CA THR A 312 3.53 30.29 -17.57
C THR A 312 2.57 29.60 -16.63
N GLU A 313 1.39 29.26 -17.13
CA GLU A 313 0.47 28.37 -16.44
C GLU A 313 0.83 26.91 -16.68
N TYR A 314 1.09 26.20 -15.58
CA TYR A 314 1.29 24.76 -15.50
C TYR A 314 0.02 24.09 -14.98
N SER A 315 -0.15 22.82 -15.28
CA SER A 315 -1.28 22.01 -14.84
C SER A 315 -0.82 20.69 -14.21
N ILE A 316 -1.54 20.27 -13.18
CA ILE A 316 -1.43 18.95 -12.56
C ILE A 316 -2.81 18.32 -12.54
N ALA A 317 -2.91 17.07 -12.97
CA ALA A 317 -4.12 16.28 -12.85
C ALA A 317 -3.79 14.91 -12.29
N GLY A 318 -4.78 14.27 -11.69
CA GLY A 318 -4.60 12.95 -11.16
C GLY A 318 -5.90 12.29 -10.78
N MET A 319 -5.88 10.97 -10.87
CA MET A 319 -7.00 10.11 -10.52
C MET A 319 -6.53 9.03 -9.55
N THR A 320 -7.44 8.55 -8.73
CA THR A 320 -7.15 7.45 -7.81
C THR A 320 -8.36 6.53 -7.63
N LYS A 321 -8.09 5.29 -7.23
CA LYS A 321 -9.13 4.32 -6.84
C LYS A 321 -8.77 3.64 -5.54
N GLY A 322 -9.73 3.45 -4.65
CA GLY A 322 -9.52 2.92 -3.31
C GLY A 322 -10.76 3.13 -2.46
N ALA A 323 -11.26 2.05 -1.86
CA ALA A 323 -12.40 2.06 -0.96
C ALA A 323 -12.27 0.96 0.10
N GLY A 324 -11.71 -0.20 -0.26
CA GLY A 324 -11.29 -1.26 0.66
C GLY A 324 -9.88 -1.77 0.36
N MET A 325 -9.33 -2.54 1.30
CA MET A 325 -7.94 -2.94 1.41
C MET A 325 -7.00 -1.73 1.37
N ILE A 326 -7.23 -0.74 2.25
CA ILE A 326 -6.51 0.53 2.29
C ILE A 326 -5.71 0.71 3.58
N HIS A 327 -4.41 0.43 3.50
CA HIS A 327 -3.39 0.86 4.47
C HIS A 327 -2.00 1.03 3.82
N PRO A 328 -1.74 2.17 3.17
CA PRO A 328 -0.49 2.45 2.45
C PRO A 328 0.76 2.35 3.31
N ASN A 329 1.57 1.32 3.04
CA ASN A 329 2.96 1.26 3.48
C ASN A 329 3.88 1.30 2.24
N MET A 330 3.91 2.49 1.63
CA MET A 330 4.46 2.86 0.31
C MET A 330 3.50 2.69 -0.88
N ALA A 331 2.30 3.26 -0.71
CA ALA A 331 1.08 3.25 -1.56
C ALA A 331 0.05 2.23 -1.08
N THR A 332 -1.25 2.63 -1.05
CA THR A 332 -2.43 1.74 -1.03
C THR A 332 -3.62 2.27 -1.75
N LEU A 333 -3.85 1.75 -2.97
CA LEU A 333 -4.65 2.30 -4.08
C LEU A 333 -3.88 2.22 -5.40
N LEU A 334 -4.59 2.46 -6.50
CA LEU A 334 -3.98 2.93 -7.74
C LEU A 334 -4.08 4.46 -7.77
N GLY A 335 -2.98 5.15 -8.05
CA GLY A 335 -2.91 6.59 -8.14
C GLY A 335 -2.06 7.01 -9.34
N ILE A 336 -2.61 7.85 -10.20
CA ILE A 336 -1.95 8.32 -11.43
C ILE A 336 -1.93 9.83 -11.37
N ILE A 337 -0.74 10.43 -11.39
CA ILE A 337 -0.54 11.87 -11.40
C ILE A 337 0.20 12.25 -12.68
N CYS A 338 -0.31 13.26 -13.38
CA CYS A 338 0.27 13.82 -14.60
C CYS A 338 0.52 15.32 -14.41
N THR A 339 1.63 15.81 -14.92
CA THR A 339 1.97 17.24 -14.90
C THR A 339 2.72 17.62 -16.18
N ASP A 340 2.48 18.84 -16.65
CA ASP A 340 3.19 19.42 -17.80
C ASP A 340 4.44 20.23 -17.39
N VAL A 341 4.84 20.12 -16.11
CA VAL A 341 6.13 20.58 -15.58
C VAL A 341 7.27 19.71 -16.10
N LYS A 342 8.43 20.33 -16.35
CA LYS A 342 9.66 19.64 -16.75
C LYS A 342 10.45 19.24 -15.49
N ILE A 343 10.54 17.94 -15.21
CA ILE A 343 11.23 17.39 -14.02
C ILE A 343 12.40 16.52 -14.47
N ALA A 344 13.52 16.56 -13.77
CA ALA A 344 14.66 15.70 -14.07
C ALA A 344 14.36 14.24 -13.66
N PRO A 345 14.80 13.23 -14.45
CA PRO A 345 14.64 11.81 -14.10
C PRO A 345 15.23 11.43 -12.73
N SER A 346 16.30 12.10 -12.32
CA SER A 346 16.95 11.92 -11.01
C SER A 346 16.13 12.47 -9.83
N ALA A 347 15.17 13.36 -10.08
CA ALA A 347 14.40 14.05 -9.03
C ALA A 347 12.98 13.50 -8.83
N VAL A 348 12.35 12.97 -9.89
CA VAL A 348 10.93 12.58 -9.88
C VAL A 348 10.58 11.57 -8.79
N ASP A 349 11.41 10.56 -8.57
CA ASP A 349 11.16 9.50 -7.58
C ASP A 349 11.20 10.04 -6.16
N SER A 350 12.19 10.88 -5.84
CA SER A 350 12.31 11.49 -4.52
C SER A 350 11.19 12.49 -4.22
N MET A 351 10.80 13.30 -5.22
CA MET A 351 9.66 14.22 -5.09
C MET A 351 8.37 13.44 -4.83
N LEU A 352 8.12 12.37 -5.60
CA LEU A 352 6.95 11.52 -5.42
C LEU A 352 6.96 10.82 -4.06
N ARG A 353 8.09 10.26 -3.62
CA ARG A 353 8.21 9.64 -2.29
C ARG A 353 7.97 10.65 -1.16
N TYR A 354 8.50 11.87 -1.30
CA TYR A 354 8.29 12.93 -0.32
C TYR A 354 6.80 13.24 -0.13
N ALA A 355 6.08 13.42 -1.23
CA ALA A 355 4.64 13.69 -1.23
C ALA A 355 3.84 12.48 -0.75
N THR A 356 4.09 11.27 -1.28
CA THR A 356 3.40 10.04 -0.88
C THR A 356 3.53 9.76 0.63
N ASN A 357 4.69 10.03 1.23
CA ASN A 357 4.92 9.79 2.66
C ASN A 357 4.10 10.68 3.61
N ARG A 358 3.53 11.77 3.09
CA ARG A 358 2.73 12.76 3.82
C ARG A 358 1.25 12.76 3.42
N THR A 359 0.87 11.89 2.48
CA THR A 359 -0.44 11.89 1.83
C THR A 359 -1.04 10.48 1.85
N PHE A 360 -0.81 9.69 0.81
CA PHE A 360 -1.30 8.33 0.73
C PHE A 360 -0.73 7.46 1.88
N ASN A 361 0.55 7.56 2.26
CA ASN A 361 1.08 6.86 3.47
C ASN A 361 0.61 7.48 4.82
N CYS A 362 -0.44 8.29 4.78
CA CYS A 362 -1.12 8.87 5.91
C CYS A 362 -2.64 8.59 5.89
N ILE A 363 -3.11 7.56 5.18
CA ILE A 363 -4.53 7.13 5.24
C ILE A 363 -4.66 5.66 5.68
N SER A 364 -5.79 5.29 6.28
CA SER A 364 -6.13 3.88 6.53
C SER A 364 -7.65 3.72 6.61
N ILE A 365 -8.20 2.70 5.96
CA ILE A 365 -9.62 2.36 6.03
C ILE A 365 -9.79 1.15 6.93
N ASP A 366 -9.11 0.05 6.60
CA ASP A 366 -9.25 -1.25 7.26
C ASP A 366 -7.96 -1.74 7.93
N GLY A 367 -6.80 -1.20 7.53
CA GLY A 367 -5.51 -1.62 8.05
C GLY A 367 -4.79 -2.64 7.16
N ASP A 368 -5.37 -3.01 6.02
CA ASP A 368 -4.86 -4.01 5.09
C ASP A 368 -4.10 -3.36 3.93
N THR A 369 -2.80 -3.67 3.81
CA THR A 369 -1.95 -3.19 2.72
C THR A 369 -2.08 -4.10 1.50
N SER A 370 -2.54 -3.58 0.36
CA SER A 370 -2.77 -4.39 -0.84
C SER A 370 -1.49 -4.94 -1.49
N THR A 371 -1.65 -5.96 -2.32
CA THR A 371 -0.62 -6.56 -3.18
C THR A 371 -0.26 -5.71 -4.41
N ASN A 372 -1.08 -4.71 -4.73
CA ASN A 372 -1.07 -4.01 -6.02
C ASN A 372 -0.71 -2.53 -5.95
N ASP A 373 -0.50 -2.02 -4.75
CA ASP A 373 -0.51 -0.59 -4.56
C ASP A 373 0.55 0.13 -5.35
N THR A 374 0.12 1.15 -6.07
CA THR A 374 0.95 1.87 -7.03
C THR A 374 0.50 3.32 -7.12
N VAL A 375 1.43 4.25 -6.92
CA VAL A 375 1.27 5.67 -7.26
C VAL A 375 2.34 6.05 -8.26
N THR A 376 1.95 6.65 -9.39
CA THR A 376 2.86 7.14 -10.43
C THR A 376 2.77 8.64 -10.62
N LEU A 377 3.89 9.24 -11.03
CA LEU A 377 3.97 10.63 -11.46
C LEU A 377 4.60 10.67 -12.85
N PHE A 378 3.88 11.20 -13.84
CA PHE A 378 4.38 11.46 -15.19
C PHE A 378 4.54 12.96 -15.42
N ALA A 379 5.72 13.37 -15.91
CA ALA A 379 6.08 14.76 -16.13
C ALA A 379 6.66 14.95 -17.53
N ASN A 380 5.91 15.59 -18.43
CA ASN A 380 6.27 15.68 -19.85
C ASN A 380 6.89 17.02 -20.28
N GLY A 381 6.89 18.03 -19.39
CA GLY A 381 7.46 19.35 -19.67
C GLY A 381 6.77 20.16 -20.76
N ALA A 382 5.56 19.80 -21.21
CA ALA A 382 4.91 20.43 -22.36
C ALA A 382 4.51 21.90 -22.12
N ALA A 383 4.34 22.34 -20.86
CA ALA A 383 4.08 23.74 -20.53
C ALA A 383 5.37 24.57 -20.35
N ALA A 384 6.52 23.91 -20.18
CA ALA A 384 7.77 24.61 -19.89
C ALA A 384 8.25 25.43 -21.11
N PRO A 385 8.57 26.73 -20.94
CA PRO A 385 9.17 27.54 -22.00
C PRO A 385 10.43 26.89 -22.58
N LYS A 386 10.76 27.20 -23.84
CA LYS A 386 12.01 26.74 -24.46
C LYS A 386 13.21 27.18 -23.62
N GLY A 387 14.17 26.28 -23.42
CA GLY A 387 15.36 26.54 -22.60
C GLY A 387 15.17 26.37 -21.09
N THR A 388 13.95 26.11 -20.59
CA THR A 388 13.70 25.85 -19.17
C THR A 388 14.50 24.64 -18.69
N GLN A 389 15.24 24.84 -17.59
CA GLN A 389 15.97 23.77 -16.92
C GLN A 389 14.97 22.87 -16.16
N PRO A 390 15.17 21.54 -16.15
CA PRO A 390 14.30 20.65 -15.42
C PRO A 390 14.39 20.91 -13.91
N LEU A 391 13.27 20.71 -13.20
CA LEU A 391 13.27 20.70 -11.74
C LEU A 391 14.16 19.57 -11.23
N ASN A 392 15.08 19.92 -10.33
CA ASN A 392 16.03 19.01 -9.69
C ASN A 392 15.73 18.89 -8.20
N LEU A 393 16.45 18.00 -7.50
CA LEU A 393 16.30 17.87 -6.04
C LEU A 393 16.68 19.18 -5.33
N PRO A 394 15.91 19.63 -4.33
CA PRO A 394 16.33 20.71 -3.47
C PRO A 394 17.46 20.22 -2.55
N PRO A 395 18.44 21.07 -2.19
CA PRO A 395 19.59 20.70 -1.35
C PRO A 395 19.24 20.10 0.03
N SER A 396 18.01 20.32 0.53
CA SER A 396 17.53 19.97 1.87
C SER A 396 16.76 18.64 1.95
N LEU A 397 16.37 18.02 0.83
CA LEU A 397 15.71 16.70 0.82
C LEU A 397 16.73 15.56 0.93
N LYS A 398 17.54 15.56 2.00
CA LYS A 398 18.19 14.32 2.45
C LYS A 398 17.12 13.39 3.02
N PRO A 399 17.22 12.06 2.79
CA PRO A 399 16.28 11.10 3.34
C PRO A 399 16.20 11.25 4.88
N PRO A 400 15.09 10.82 5.51
CA PRO A 400 14.98 10.83 6.96
C PRO A 400 16.20 10.13 7.60
N PRO A 401 16.64 10.54 8.80
CA PRO A 401 17.81 9.97 9.46
C PRO A 401 17.63 8.44 9.56
N GLY A 402 18.45 7.66 8.86
CA GLY A 402 18.36 6.19 8.85
C GLY A 402 18.74 5.50 7.53
N ALA A 403 18.79 6.20 6.40
CA ALA A 403 19.33 5.65 5.16
C ALA A 403 20.86 5.86 5.11
N LYS A 404 21.64 4.88 5.58
CA LYS A 404 23.10 4.86 5.40
C LYS A 404 23.41 4.59 3.92
N ASN A 405 23.73 5.64 3.17
CA ASN A 405 24.60 5.51 2.00
C ASN A 405 25.82 6.38 2.22
N ALA A 406 26.98 5.73 2.37
CA ALA A 406 28.27 6.37 2.41
C ALA A 406 28.56 7.00 1.04
N VAL A 407 28.73 8.32 1.00
CA VAL A 407 29.41 9.01 -0.09
C VAL A 407 30.49 9.87 0.54
N SER A 408 31.74 9.57 0.19
CA SER A 408 32.94 10.27 0.64
C SER A 408 32.92 11.76 0.28
N PRO A 409 33.55 12.63 1.10
CA PRO A 409 33.61 14.06 0.82
C PRO A 409 34.81 14.37 -0.09
N SER A 410 34.55 14.67 -1.37
CA SER A 410 35.55 15.31 -2.22
C SER A 410 34.92 16.34 -3.17
N SER A 411 34.78 17.56 -2.65
CA SER A 411 34.95 18.86 -3.32
C SER A 411 34.00 19.92 -2.73
N PRO A 412 34.44 21.18 -2.58
CA PRO A 412 33.59 22.25 -2.09
C PRO A 412 32.54 22.58 -3.16
N ARG A 413 31.33 22.01 -3.03
CA ARG A 413 30.19 22.44 -3.85
C ARG A 413 29.73 23.81 -3.36
N GLN A 414 29.90 24.79 -4.23
CA GLN A 414 29.19 26.06 -4.21
C GLN A 414 27.71 25.76 -3.88
N LYS A 415 27.18 26.35 -2.80
CA LYS A 415 25.77 26.22 -2.42
C LYS A 415 24.95 26.93 -3.49
N ASP A 416 24.55 26.22 -4.54
CA ASP A 416 23.49 26.69 -5.41
C ASP A 416 22.29 27.05 -4.52
N PRO A 417 21.68 28.24 -4.68
CA PRO A 417 20.48 28.58 -3.95
C PRO A 417 19.42 27.49 -4.18
N PRO A 418 18.61 27.13 -3.18
CA PRO A 418 17.54 26.16 -3.37
C PRO A 418 16.68 26.59 -4.55
N ASN A 419 16.47 25.68 -5.51
CA ASN A 419 15.62 25.98 -6.66
C ASN A 419 14.20 26.23 -6.15
N ARG A 420 13.80 27.50 -6.09
CA ARG A 420 12.50 27.95 -5.58
C ARG A 420 11.33 27.30 -6.32
N ASP A 421 11.50 26.95 -7.59
CA ASP A 421 10.50 26.24 -8.38
C ASP A 421 10.33 24.79 -7.93
N THR A 422 11.43 24.12 -7.58
CA THR A 422 11.38 22.76 -7.02
C THR A 422 10.60 22.75 -5.71
N GLU A 423 10.85 23.70 -4.82
CA GLU A 423 10.13 23.81 -3.55
C GLU A 423 8.64 24.13 -3.77
N ALA A 424 8.35 25.09 -4.66
CA ALA A 424 6.99 25.45 -5.03
C ALA A 424 6.22 24.25 -5.61
N PHE A 425 6.81 23.53 -6.57
CA PHE A 425 6.18 22.35 -7.15
C PHE A 425 6.02 21.22 -6.12
N THR A 426 6.99 21.01 -5.24
CA THR A 426 6.89 19.98 -4.19
C THR A 426 5.72 20.26 -3.25
N THR A 427 5.49 21.54 -2.90
CA THR A 427 4.33 21.98 -2.12
C THR A 427 3.02 21.73 -2.88
N VAL A 428 2.96 22.10 -4.16
CA VAL A 428 1.77 21.86 -5.02
C VAL A 428 1.47 20.37 -5.11
N LEU A 429 2.49 19.53 -5.38
CA LEU A 429 2.36 18.09 -5.49
C LEU A 429 1.85 17.46 -4.18
N ALA A 430 2.44 17.85 -3.04
CA ALA A 430 2.02 17.34 -1.73
C ALA A 430 0.58 17.74 -1.42
N ALA A 431 0.20 19.01 -1.61
CA ALA A 431 -1.17 19.47 -1.37
C ALA A 431 -2.17 18.78 -2.31
N PHE A 432 -1.84 18.64 -3.60
CA PHE A 432 -2.66 17.94 -4.58
C PHE A 432 -2.90 16.47 -4.19
N MET A 433 -1.84 15.76 -3.79
CA MET A 433 -1.92 14.37 -3.36
C MET A 433 -2.63 14.22 -2.00
N THR A 434 -2.55 15.21 -1.11
CA THR A 434 -3.35 15.23 0.14
C THR A 434 -4.83 15.16 -0.20
N ASP A 435 -5.29 15.97 -1.14
CA ASP A 435 -6.71 16.03 -1.46
C ASP A 435 -7.19 14.76 -2.17
N LEU A 436 -6.37 14.17 -3.06
CA LEU A 436 -6.64 12.84 -3.61
C LEU A 436 -6.72 11.75 -2.53
N ALA A 437 -5.78 11.75 -1.57
CA ALA A 437 -5.77 10.78 -0.49
C ALA A 437 -7.02 10.89 0.41
N LYS A 438 -7.49 12.11 0.66
CA LYS A 438 -8.74 12.34 1.40
C LYS A 438 -9.94 11.77 0.66
N LEU A 439 -10.02 11.90 -0.66
CA LEU A 439 -11.12 11.30 -1.45
C LEU A 439 -11.19 9.77 -1.30
N VAL A 440 -10.05 9.11 -1.09
CA VAL A 440 -10.02 7.66 -0.82
C VAL A 440 -10.66 7.34 0.53
N VAL A 441 -10.34 8.10 1.58
CA VAL A 441 -10.95 7.92 2.91
C VAL A 441 -12.44 8.24 2.88
N ARG A 442 -12.84 9.29 2.15
CA ARG A 442 -14.24 9.66 1.96
C ARG A 442 -15.07 8.58 1.29
N ASP A 443 -14.43 7.71 0.53
CA ASP A 443 -15.06 6.62 -0.18
C ASP A 443 -14.81 5.25 0.47
N GLY A 444 -14.37 5.22 1.72
CA GLY A 444 -14.17 3.96 2.41
C GLY A 444 -15.43 3.11 2.40
N GLU A 445 -15.26 1.81 2.22
CA GLU A 445 -16.37 0.86 2.16
C GLU A 445 -17.24 0.97 3.42
N GLY A 446 -18.49 1.39 3.24
CA GLY A 446 -19.42 1.62 4.33
C GLY A 446 -19.10 2.84 5.23
N ALA A 447 -18.14 3.69 4.87
CA ALA A 447 -17.75 4.84 5.68
C ALA A 447 -18.87 5.89 5.75
N THR A 448 -19.20 6.31 6.97
CA THR A 448 -20.14 7.42 7.23
C THR A 448 -19.43 8.68 7.71
N LYS A 449 -18.15 8.54 8.14
CA LYS A 449 -17.34 9.63 8.67
C LYS A 449 -15.98 9.72 8.00
N PHE A 450 -15.46 10.94 7.99
CA PHE A 450 -14.07 11.25 7.72
C PHE A 450 -13.43 11.80 8.98
N VAL A 451 -12.35 11.16 9.42
CA VAL A 451 -11.69 11.46 10.68
C VAL A 451 -10.25 11.84 10.40
N THR A 452 -9.87 13.05 10.83
CA THR A 452 -8.47 13.45 10.91
C THR A 452 -7.95 13.07 12.29
N ILE A 453 -6.82 12.36 12.35
CA ILE A 453 -6.11 12.05 13.59
C ILE A 453 -4.83 12.87 13.58
N ARG A 454 -4.72 13.83 14.50
CA ARG A 454 -3.54 14.66 14.69
C ARG A 454 -2.88 14.29 16.00
N VAL A 455 -1.63 13.85 15.93
CA VAL A 455 -0.85 13.52 17.12
C VAL A 455 0.37 14.43 17.20
N ARG A 456 0.57 15.06 18.36
CA ARG A 456 1.74 15.88 18.68
C ARG A 456 2.63 15.18 19.71
N SER A 457 3.94 15.24 19.49
CA SER A 457 4.96 14.65 20.36
C SER A 457 6.14 15.60 20.50
N ASP A 458 6.64 15.78 21.72
CA ASP A 458 7.90 16.46 22.02
C ASP A 458 9.14 15.54 21.85
N VAL A 459 8.92 14.24 21.63
CA VAL A 459 9.97 13.23 21.47
C VAL A 459 10.40 13.10 20.01
N SER A 460 9.48 12.72 19.11
CA SER A 460 9.78 12.60 17.69
C SER A 460 8.53 12.47 16.82
N TYR A 461 8.66 12.78 15.53
CA TYR A 461 7.64 12.49 14.52
C TYR A 461 7.28 11.00 14.45
N PHE A 462 8.23 10.09 14.67
CA PHE A 462 7.98 8.65 14.59
C PHE A 462 7.07 8.16 15.71
N VAL A 463 7.20 8.71 16.92
CA VAL A 463 6.30 8.42 18.05
C VAL A 463 4.89 8.92 17.72
N ALA A 464 4.76 10.18 17.29
CA ALA A 464 3.48 10.74 16.87
C ALA A 464 2.82 9.90 15.75
N LYS A 465 3.59 9.50 14.73
CA LYS A 465 3.09 8.69 13.62
C LYS A 465 2.67 7.28 14.06
N ARG A 466 3.42 6.62 14.95
CA ARG A 466 3.06 5.30 15.50
C ARG A 466 1.72 5.34 16.24
N ALA A 467 1.53 6.35 17.09
CA ALA A 467 0.27 6.57 17.79
C ALA A 467 -0.87 6.85 16.81
N ALA A 468 -0.68 7.77 15.85
CA ALA A 468 -1.70 8.12 14.86
C ALA A 468 -2.15 6.91 14.02
N VAL A 469 -1.19 6.10 13.54
CA VAL A 469 -1.44 4.86 12.80
C VAL A 469 -2.22 3.85 13.65
N SER A 470 -1.86 3.70 14.93
CA SER A 470 -2.52 2.76 15.83
C SER A 470 -3.98 3.15 16.09
N ILE A 471 -4.25 4.44 16.33
CA ILE A 471 -5.61 4.98 16.48
C ILE A 471 -6.41 4.75 15.19
N ALA A 472 -5.82 5.06 14.03
CA ALA A 472 -6.47 4.91 12.72
C ALA A 472 -6.84 3.46 12.34
N ARG A 473 -6.18 2.47 12.95
CA ARG A 473 -6.41 1.03 12.72
C ARG A 473 -7.25 0.38 13.82
N SER A 474 -7.55 1.09 14.90
CA SER A 474 -8.26 0.50 16.03
C SER A 474 -9.72 0.27 15.69
N ALA A 475 -10.12 -1.00 15.58
CA ALA A 475 -11.52 -1.37 15.35
C ALA A 475 -12.44 -0.81 16.44
N LEU A 476 -11.96 -0.73 17.68
CA LEU A 476 -12.73 -0.17 18.79
C LEU A 476 -12.91 1.35 18.64
N VAL A 477 -11.88 2.11 18.27
CA VAL A 477 -12.03 3.55 18.01
C VAL A 477 -13.00 3.77 16.84
N LYS A 478 -12.84 3.03 15.75
CA LYS A 478 -13.66 3.18 14.53
C LYS A 478 -15.12 2.81 14.73
N THR A 479 -15.42 1.80 15.55
CA THR A 479 -16.80 1.45 15.93
C THR A 479 -17.41 2.43 16.93
N ALA A 480 -16.61 3.03 17.83
CA ALA A 480 -17.08 4.11 18.70
C ALA A 480 -17.48 5.34 17.87
N LEU A 481 -16.67 5.71 16.87
CA LEU A 481 -16.99 6.78 15.93
C LEU A 481 -18.29 6.52 15.16
N TYR A 482 -18.50 5.28 14.67
CA TYR A 482 -19.77 4.89 14.02
C TYR A 482 -20.96 4.95 15.00
N GLY A 483 -20.76 4.43 16.21
CA GLY A 483 -21.76 4.43 17.28
C GLY A 483 -22.00 5.79 17.93
N LYS A 484 -21.27 6.83 17.50
CA LYS A 484 -21.30 8.19 18.07
C LYS A 484 -21.01 8.20 19.58
N ASP A 485 -20.08 7.36 20.01
CA ASP A 485 -19.60 7.22 21.38
C ASP A 485 -18.24 7.96 21.54
N ALA A 486 -18.16 8.91 22.47
CA ALA A 486 -16.99 9.74 22.72
C ALA A 486 -15.92 9.02 23.55
N ASN A 487 -15.53 7.83 23.08
CA ASN A 487 -14.77 6.87 23.85
C ASN A 487 -13.25 7.15 23.81
N TRP A 488 -12.81 8.14 24.56
CA TRP A 488 -11.39 8.48 24.71
C TRP A 488 -10.56 7.34 25.33
N GLY A 489 -11.18 6.45 26.12
CA GLY A 489 -10.51 5.26 26.66
C GLY A 489 -10.00 4.32 25.56
N ARG A 490 -10.77 4.12 24.50
CA ARG A 490 -10.34 3.34 23.31
C ARG A 490 -9.20 4.02 22.55
N ILE A 491 -9.16 5.36 22.54
CA ILE A 491 -8.07 6.14 21.93
C ILE A 491 -6.77 5.96 22.73
N LEU A 492 -6.82 6.14 24.06
CA LEU A 492 -5.67 5.91 24.94
C LEU A 492 -5.17 4.47 24.87
N CYS A 493 -6.09 3.50 24.85
CA CYS A 493 -5.76 2.08 24.65
C CYS A 493 -4.98 1.88 23.34
N ALA A 494 -5.45 2.46 22.23
CA ALA A 494 -4.77 2.38 20.95
C ALA A 494 -3.37 3.01 20.93
N ILE A 495 -3.18 4.13 21.62
CA ILE A 495 -1.86 4.74 21.81
C ILE A 495 -0.96 3.80 22.63
N GLY A 496 -1.49 3.24 23.72
CA GLY A 496 -0.76 2.41 24.67
C GLY A 496 -0.19 1.11 24.05
N TYR A 497 -0.95 0.44 23.18
CA TYR A 497 -0.48 -0.78 22.51
C TYR A 497 0.28 -0.55 21.19
N ALA A 498 0.45 0.71 20.76
CA ALA A 498 0.99 1.01 19.43
C ALA A 498 2.38 0.34 19.22
N PRO A 499 2.60 -0.34 18.07
CA PRO A 499 3.88 -1.00 17.80
C PRO A 499 5.07 -0.03 17.89
N GLY A 500 6.04 -0.37 18.73
CA GLY A 500 7.21 0.48 19.00
C GLY A 500 6.95 1.65 19.95
N ILE A 501 5.77 1.75 20.56
CA ILE A 501 5.50 2.51 21.79
C ILE A 501 5.38 1.54 22.97
N MET A 502 4.58 0.47 22.81
CA MET A 502 4.55 -0.63 23.77
C MET A 502 5.84 -1.45 23.66
N HIS A 503 6.55 -1.61 24.78
CA HIS A 503 7.87 -2.27 24.82
C HIS A 503 7.83 -3.76 25.19
N ASP A 504 6.64 -4.35 25.34
CA ASP A 504 6.51 -5.68 25.94
C ASP A 504 5.88 -6.70 24.99
N THR A 505 6.73 -7.45 24.28
CA THR A 505 6.30 -8.67 23.57
C THR A 505 7.16 -9.89 23.93
N GLY A 506 8.04 -9.82 24.93
CA GLY A 506 8.98 -10.92 25.24
C GLY A 506 9.91 -11.34 24.08
N LEU A 507 10.01 -10.51 23.03
CA LEU A 507 10.86 -10.74 21.85
C LEU A 507 12.14 -9.88 21.95
N PRO A 508 13.30 -10.37 21.46
CA PRO A 508 14.55 -9.63 21.56
C PRO A 508 14.47 -8.27 20.84
N ILE A 509 14.84 -7.23 21.58
CA ILE A 509 14.91 -5.86 21.07
C ILE A 509 16.09 -5.75 20.09
N ILE A 510 15.86 -5.37 18.83
CA ILE A 510 16.91 -4.77 18.01
C ILE A 510 17.15 -3.35 18.57
N ARG A 511 17.99 -3.24 19.59
CA ARG A 511 18.42 -1.97 20.17
C ARG A 511 19.37 -1.28 19.19
N SER A 512 18.85 -0.40 18.35
CA SER A 512 19.65 0.70 17.81
C SER A 512 19.04 2.00 18.31
N ILE A 513 19.47 2.43 19.48
CA ILE A 513 19.65 3.80 19.98
C ILE A 513 19.89 3.62 21.47
N GLY A 514 21.12 3.85 21.90
CA GLY A 514 21.42 3.98 23.32
C GLY A 514 20.93 5.34 23.79
N GLU A 515 20.07 5.34 24.81
CA GLU A 515 19.91 6.37 25.86
C GLU A 515 18.62 6.05 26.63
N GLY A 516 18.77 5.65 27.90
CA GLY A 516 17.74 5.72 28.94
C GLY A 516 16.46 4.88 28.80
N ASP A 517 15.88 4.53 29.94
CA ASP A 517 14.54 3.93 30.11
C ASP A 517 13.43 4.99 29.86
N ALA A 518 13.61 5.84 28.85
CA ALA A 518 12.70 6.95 28.58
C ALA A 518 11.40 6.42 27.97
N ARG A 519 10.29 6.55 28.70
CA ARG A 519 8.95 6.23 28.17
C ARG A 519 8.67 7.15 26.99
N LEU A 520 8.34 6.56 25.84
CA LEU A 520 8.01 7.31 24.61
C LEU A 520 6.67 8.05 24.73
N VAL A 521 5.80 7.62 25.65
CA VAL A 521 4.52 8.23 26.00
C VAL A 521 4.36 8.19 27.51
N GLU A 522 4.00 9.32 28.11
CA GLU A 522 3.67 9.44 29.54
C GLU A 522 2.15 9.64 29.67
N PRO A 523 1.39 8.67 30.22
CA PRO A 523 -0.06 8.78 30.38
C PRO A 523 -0.50 10.04 31.10
N GLU A 524 0.20 10.43 32.16
CA GLU A 524 -0.06 11.60 33.01
C GLU A 524 0.21 12.95 32.31
N ARG A 525 0.76 12.92 31.08
CA ARG A 525 1.00 14.13 30.27
C ARG A 525 0.20 14.13 28.97
N THR A 526 -0.52 13.04 28.71
CA THR A 526 -1.26 12.85 27.46
C THR A 526 -2.66 13.48 27.57
N SER A 527 -3.02 14.29 26.57
CA SER A 527 -4.35 14.86 26.41
C SER A 527 -5.01 14.37 25.12
N VAL A 528 -6.34 14.22 25.16
CA VAL A 528 -7.17 13.81 24.03
C VAL A 528 -8.36 14.75 23.90
N SER A 529 -8.67 15.17 22.69
CA SER A 529 -9.76 16.09 22.41
C SER A 529 -10.41 15.81 21.07
N PHE A 530 -11.68 16.18 20.94
CA PHE A 530 -12.36 16.26 19.65
C PHE A 530 -12.41 17.71 19.19
N VAL A 531 -11.95 17.94 17.96
CA VAL A 531 -12.03 19.22 17.29
C VAL A 531 -13.13 19.13 16.24
N PRO A 532 -14.23 19.88 16.39
CA PRO A 532 -15.36 19.82 15.48
C PRO A 532 -15.07 20.54 14.15
N ALA A 533 -15.70 20.07 13.07
CA ALA A 533 -15.49 20.65 11.74
C ALA A 533 -16.24 21.97 11.50
N ASP A 534 -17.21 22.30 12.36
CA ASP A 534 -17.98 23.55 12.31
C ASP A 534 -17.18 24.77 12.82
N GLY A 535 -15.97 24.57 13.33
CA GLY A 535 -15.09 25.63 13.85
C GLY A 535 -15.42 26.08 15.27
N SER A 536 -16.35 25.41 15.95
CA SER A 536 -16.60 25.65 17.38
C SER A 536 -15.47 25.09 18.27
N GLU A 537 -15.59 25.31 19.58
CA GLU A 537 -14.51 25.03 20.52
C GLU A 537 -14.14 23.54 20.59
N GLU A 538 -12.83 23.29 20.80
CA GLU A 538 -12.27 21.97 21.08
C GLU A 538 -12.91 21.35 22.33
N LEU A 539 -13.51 20.18 22.18
CA LEU A 539 -14.05 19.41 23.29
C LEU A 539 -12.92 18.56 23.90
N LYS A 540 -12.43 19.00 25.06
CA LYS A 540 -11.41 18.27 25.83
C LYS A 540 -12.05 17.08 26.53
N LEU A 541 -11.50 15.89 26.29
CA LEU A 541 -11.98 14.64 26.87
C LEU A 541 -11.07 14.16 27.99
N VAL A 542 -9.75 14.29 27.78
CA VAL A 542 -8.70 13.98 28.74
C VAL A 542 -7.69 15.11 28.69
N VAL A 543 -7.29 15.61 29.86
CA VAL A 543 -6.24 16.62 29.99
C VAL A 543 -5.18 16.08 30.93
N ARG A 544 -3.96 15.87 30.42
CA ARG A 544 -2.82 15.38 31.21
C ARG A 544 -3.15 14.12 32.03
N GLY A 545 -3.70 13.12 31.35
CA GLY A 545 -4.07 11.83 31.96
C GLY A 545 -5.32 11.85 32.84
N GLU A 546 -5.93 13.01 33.09
CA GLU A 546 -7.14 13.14 33.89
C GLU A 546 -8.38 13.29 33.00
N PRO A 547 -9.48 12.56 33.26
CA PRO A 547 -10.71 12.72 32.51
C PRO A 547 -11.39 14.06 32.83
N GLU A 548 -11.87 14.75 31.80
CA GLU A 548 -12.66 15.97 31.96
C GLU A 548 -14.14 15.66 32.17
N VAL A 549 -14.88 16.62 32.77
CA VAL A 549 -16.34 16.55 32.81
C VAL A 549 -16.87 16.98 31.43
N VAL A 550 -17.20 15.99 30.61
CA VAL A 550 -17.63 16.20 29.21
C VAL A 550 -19.14 16.46 29.14
N ASP A 551 -19.54 17.49 28.38
CA ASP A 551 -20.92 17.65 27.94
C ASP A 551 -21.24 16.58 26.89
N GLU A 552 -21.98 15.55 27.31
CA GLU A 552 -22.39 14.42 26.44
C GLU A 552 -23.27 14.86 25.27
N GLY A 553 -24.09 15.90 25.45
CA GLY A 553 -24.90 16.47 24.38
C GLY A 553 -24.00 17.06 23.29
N ARG A 554 -23.01 17.88 23.71
CA ARG A 554 -22.02 18.43 22.79
C ARG A 554 -21.18 17.34 22.13
N ALA A 555 -20.72 16.35 22.88
CA ALA A 555 -19.94 15.24 22.34
C ALA A 555 -20.70 14.50 21.22
N LYS A 556 -22.00 14.25 21.44
CA LYS A 556 -22.87 13.65 20.43
C LYS A 556 -23.03 14.52 19.20
N GLU A 557 -23.24 15.83 19.34
CA GLU A 557 -23.34 16.75 18.20
C GLU A 557 -22.08 16.72 17.32
N ILE A 558 -20.90 16.75 17.94
CA ILE A 558 -19.61 16.65 17.22
C ILE A 558 -19.53 15.30 16.50
N LEU A 559 -19.89 14.22 17.17
CA LEU A 559 -19.90 12.88 16.59
C LEU A 559 -21.05 12.64 15.61
N GLU A 560 -22.00 13.56 15.43
CA GLU A 560 -22.99 13.48 14.36
C GLU A 560 -22.46 14.04 13.04
N MET A 561 -21.44 14.88 13.08
CA MET A 561 -20.80 15.45 11.89
C MET A 561 -20.18 14.37 11.01
N GLU A 562 -20.18 14.61 9.70
CA GLU A 562 -19.42 13.79 8.73
C GLU A 562 -17.91 13.92 8.99
N ASP A 563 -17.48 15.11 9.41
CA ASP A 563 -16.09 15.49 9.59
C ASP A 563 -15.80 15.74 11.06
N LEU A 564 -14.71 15.14 11.57
CA LEU A 564 -14.17 15.50 12.88
C LEU A 564 -12.66 15.27 12.95
N GLU A 565 -12.00 15.93 13.89
CA GLU A 565 -10.60 15.69 14.20
C GLU A 565 -10.43 15.15 15.63
N ILE A 566 -9.65 14.09 15.76
CA ILE A 566 -9.11 13.59 17.02
C ILE A 566 -7.74 14.24 17.22
N LEU A 567 -7.63 15.10 18.21
CA LEU A 567 -6.39 15.74 18.58
C LEU A 567 -5.79 15.07 19.82
N VAL A 568 -4.58 14.54 19.67
CA VAL A 568 -3.80 13.93 20.74
C VAL A 568 -2.53 14.73 20.96
N ARG A 569 -2.32 15.17 22.19
CA ARG A 569 -1.06 15.77 22.64
C ARG A 569 -0.42 14.76 23.59
N LEU A 570 0.65 14.09 23.15
CA LEU A 570 1.36 13.10 24.00
C LEU A 570 2.10 13.77 25.16
N ASP A 571 2.34 15.08 25.02
CA ASP A 571 2.80 15.96 26.08
C ASP A 571 2.07 17.30 25.98
N ASP A 572 1.22 17.56 26.96
CA ASP A 572 0.45 18.80 27.15
C ASP A 572 0.85 19.51 28.47
N GLY A 573 2.04 19.19 28.98
CA GLY A 573 2.59 19.77 30.21
C GLY A 573 3.11 21.20 30.03
N PRO A 574 3.14 22.01 31.10
CA PRO A 574 3.80 23.29 31.06
C PRO A 574 5.30 23.09 30.83
N VAL A 575 5.91 23.97 30.03
CA VAL A 575 7.37 23.98 29.87
C VAL A 575 8.00 24.28 31.23
N PRO A 576 8.88 23.42 31.76
CA PRO A 576 9.56 23.68 33.03
C PRO A 576 10.20 25.08 33.05
N LYS A 577 10.10 25.79 34.18
CA LYS A 577 10.71 27.11 34.33
C LYS A 577 12.22 27.00 34.05
N GLY A 578 12.71 27.75 33.06
CA GLY A 578 14.12 27.77 32.65
C GLY A 578 14.51 26.78 31.55
N SER A 579 13.57 26.00 31.01
CA SER A 579 13.78 25.16 29.82
C SER A 579 13.13 25.78 28.58
N GLU A 580 13.74 25.61 27.41
CA GLU A 580 13.07 25.94 26.14
C GLU A 580 11.96 24.94 25.81
N ARG A 581 10.89 25.41 25.15
CA ARG A 581 9.82 24.55 24.66
C ARG A 581 10.41 23.60 23.62
N ARG A 582 10.38 22.29 23.90
CA ARG A 582 10.84 21.27 22.95
C ARG A 582 10.10 21.42 21.63
N THR A 583 10.79 21.17 20.52
CA THR A 583 10.20 21.12 19.18
C THR A 583 9.05 20.12 19.18
N GLN A 584 7.82 20.60 18.96
CA GLN A 584 6.69 19.70 18.76
C GLN A 584 6.75 19.12 17.34
N HIS A 585 6.81 17.80 17.27
CA HIS A 585 6.62 17.04 16.06
C HIS A 585 5.14 16.69 15.90
N GLU A 586 4.62 16.80 14.68
CA GLU A 586 3.22 16.54 14.38
C GLU A 586 3.09 15.49 13.29
N ALA A 587 2.23 14.49 13.53
CA ALA A 587 1.81 13.53 12.53
C ALA A 587 0.30 13.64 12.31
N VAL A 588 -0.11 13.73 11.04
CA VAL A 588 -1.50 13.73 10.62
C VAL A 588 -1.78 12.45 9.86
N PHE A 589 -2.90 11.82 10.19
CA PHE A 589 -3.39 10.60 9.56
C PHE A 589 -4.89 10.73 9.32
N TRP A 590 -5.42 10.13 8.25
CA TRP A 590 -6.85 10.17 7.94
C TRP A 590 -7.45 8.76 7.92
N THR A 591 -8.63 8.62 8.50
CA THR A 591 -9.37 7.36 8.52
C THR A 591 -10.88 7.62 8.47
N CYS A 592 -11.65 6.55 8.46
CA CYS A 592 -13.10 6.58 8.58
C CYS A 592 -13.54 5.77 9.81
N ASP A 593 -14.84 5.68 10.03
CA ASP A 593 -15.47 4.78 10.99
C ASP A 593 -15.55 3.32 10.47
N PHE A 594 -16.06 2.41 11.30
CA PHE A 594 -16.38 1.02 10.92
C PHE A 594 -17.87 0.75 11.12
N SER A 595 -18.60 0.65 10.02
CA SER A 595 -20.04 0.46 9.99
C SER A 595 -20.43 -1.00 9.75
N HIS A 596 -21.72 -1.31 9.88
CA HIS A 596 -22.26 -2.61 9.45
C HIS A 596 -22.09 -2.84 7.94
N GLU A 597 -22.18 -1.78 7.14
CA GLU A 597 -22.07 -1.88 5.68
C GLU A 597 -20.70 -2.36 5.23
N TYR A 598 -19.63 -1.96 5.93
CA TYR A 598 -18.29 -2.52 5.69
C TYR A 598 -18.28 -4.06 5.78
N VAL A 599 -18.94 -4.61 6.81
CA VAL A 599 -19.05 -6.06 7.02
C VAL A 599 -19.93 -6.71 5.96
N THR A 600 -21.04 -6.08 5.57
CA THR A 600 -21.89 -6.57 4.48
C THR A 600 -21.10 -6.67 3.16
N ILE A 601 -20.41 -5.60 2.76
CA ILE A 601 -19.61 -5.54 1.53
C ILE A 601 -18.52 -6.62 1.52
N ASN A 602 -17.76 -6.71 2.61
CA ASN A 602 -16.58 -7.58 2.67
C ASN A 602 -16.90 -9.04 3.06
N GLY A 603 -18.01 -9.28 3.77
CA GLY A 603 -18.50 -10.62 4.09
C GLY A 603 -19.05 -11.37 2.87
N ASP A 604 -19.52 -10.63 1.87
CA ASP A 604 -20.02 -11.17 0.61
C ASP A 604 -18.94 -11.29 -0.49
N TYR A 605 -17.77 -10.66 -0.30
CA TYR A 605 -16.66 -10.71 -1.25
C TYR A 605 -15.97 -12.08 -1.22
N ARG A 606 -15.78 -12.70 -2.39
CA ARG A 606 -15.02 -13.95 -2.54
C ARG A 606 -13.87 -13.74 -3.52
N THR A 607 -12.65 -14.02 -3.08
CA THR A 607 -11.44 -14.00 -3.90
C THR A 607 -11.24 -15.31 -4.63
#